data_AF-A0A1K1MLM6-F1
#
_entry.id   AF-A0A1K1MLM6-F1
#
_cell.length_a   1.000
_cell.length_b   1.000
_cell.length_c   1.000
_cell.angle_alpha   90.00
_cell.angle_beta   90.00
_cell.angle_gamma   90.00
#
_symmetry.space_group_name_H-M   'P 1'
#
loop_
_entity.id
_entity.type
_entity.pdbx_description
1 polymer ?
#
loop_
_entity_poly.entity_id
_entity_poly.type
_entity_poly.pdbx_seq_one_letter_code
_entity_poly.pdbx_strand_id
1 'polypeptide(L)'
;MKTGILFTAALLAAVISGCSDNNSSEVIPAETTTIVTTVVTTTAETTAAPTTEAVTEPTTVSKSLLKAPEDIALRDIDGNGQNYEFTYDGRSFSALYEPDNWHITDSYLIDDEADLVIICQALIAVNPVHSADMTGWRTAEDMAYEWKNHNQAYYLLPDSSDWKSSAKDVDLDSKDEGKSAYDLFMDKIRE
;
A
#
# COMPACT_ATOMS: atom_id res chain seq x y z
N MET A 1 -45.86 27.39 26.13
CA MET A 1 -46.94 26.53 25.56
C MET A 1 -46.29 25.22 25.10
N LYS A 2 -46.94 24.10 25.45
CA LYS A 2 -46.48 22.71 25.25
C LYS A 2 -46.88 22.19 23.87
N THR A 3 -45.99 21.48 23.18
CA THR A 3 -46.23 20.31 22.30
C THR A 3 -44.85 19.87 21.77
N GLY A 4 -44.29 18.66 21.95
CA GLY A 4 -44.83 17.39 22.42
C GLY A 4 -45.16 16.47 21.25
N ILE A 5 -44.18 15.75 20.69
CA ILE A 5 -44.40 14.54 19.88
C ILE A 5 -43.28 13.52 20.19
N LEU A 6 -43.68 12.43 20.85
CA LEU A 6 -42.93 11.19 21.05
C LEU A 6 -43.14 10.29 19.84
N PHE A 7 -42.08 9.66 19.34
CA PHE A 7 -42.18 8.44 18.54
C PHE A 7 -41.39 7.32 19.22
N THR A 8 -42.15 6.46 19.90
CA THR A 8 -41.74 5.14 20.38
C THR A 8 -41.78 4.14 19.23
N ALA A 9 -40.65 3.52 18.91
CA ALA A 9 -40.61 2.30 18.10
C ALA A 9 -40.19 1.13 19.01
N ALA A 10 -41.13 0.22 19.21
CA ALA A 10 -40.92 -1.06 19.88
C ALA A 10 -40.13 -1.99 18.96
N LEU A 11 -39.05 -2.59 19.46
CA LEU A 11 -38.44 -3.74 18.79
C LEU A 11 -38.67 -5.00 19.63
N LEU A 12 -39.23 -5.98 18.93
CA LEU A 12 -39.74 -7.25 19.37
C LEU A 12 -38.58 -8.20 19.76
N ALA A 13 -38.68 -8.83 20.93
CA ALA A 13 -37.83 -9.95 21.30
C ALA A 13 -38.38 -11.25 20.69
N ALA A 14 -37.50 -12.03 20.05
CA ALA A 14 -37.75 -13.43 19.74
C ALA A 14 -36.56 -14.26 20.23
N VAL A 15 -36.82 -15.13 21.20
CA VAL A 15 -35.92 -16.13 21.74
C VAL A 15 -36.41 -17.47 21.23
N ILE A 16 -35.59 -18.25 20.53
CA ILE A 16 -35.86 -19.70 20.40
C ILE A 16 -34.57 -20.52 20.31
N SER A 17 -34.45 -21.42 21.29
CA SER A 17 -33.87 -22.77 21.29
C SER A 17 -32.49 -23.04 20.70
N GLY A 18 -31.60 -23.46 21.59
CA GLY A 18 -30.55 -24.43 21.29
C GLY A 18 -31.08 -25.87 21.19
N CYS A 19 -30.32 -26.69 20.48
CA CYS A 19 -30.27 -28.15 20.61
C CYS A 19 -28.81 -28.63 20.48
N SER A 20 -28.52 -29.66 21.26
CA SER A 20 -27.24 -30.30 21.57
C SER A 20 -26.45 -30.92 20.42
N ASP A 21 -25.13 -30.97 20.66
CA ASP A 21 -24.16 -32.05 20.46
C ASP A 21 -24.46 -33.16 19.43
N ASN A 22 -23.60 -33.27 18.41
CA ASN A 22 -22.75 -34.46 18.26
C ASN A 22 -21.86 -34.42 17.00
N ASN A 23 -20.61 -34.85 17.20
CA ASN A 23 -19.86 -35.82 16.38
C ASN A 23 -18.65 -35.34 15.56
N SER A 24 -17.57 -36.08 15.83
CA SER A 24 -16.39 -36.41 15.03
C SER A 24 -15.34 -35.32 14.77
N SER A 25 -14.34 -35.33 15.66
CA SER A 25 -12.95 -35.21 15.26
C SER A 25 -12.61 -36.28 14.21
N GLU A 26 -12.15 -35.87 13.05
CA GLU A 26 -11.43 -36.77 12.14
C GLU A 26 -10.01 -36.23 11.95
N VAL A 27 -9.08 -36.97 12.55
CA VAL A 27 -7.64 -36.79 12.46
C VAL A 27 -7.21 -37.35 11.11
N ILE A 28 -6.70 -36.49 10.22
CA ILE A 28 -6.08 -36.95 8.97
C ILE A 28 -4.63 -37.37 9.28
N PRO A 29 -4.23 -38.63 9.03
CA PRO A 29 -2.87 -39.09 9.27
C PRO A 29 -1.90 -38.56 8.20
N ALA A 30 -0.73 -38.11 8.67
CA ALA A 30 0.41 -37.79 7.82
C ALA A 30 1.06 -39.08 7.30
N GLU A 31 0.99 -39.32 5.98
CA GLU A 31 1.73 -40.40 5.35
C GLU A 31 3.19 -39.98 5.11
N THR A 32 4.08 -40.73 5.74
CA THR A 32 5.52 -40.68 5.57
C THR A 32 5.89 -41.41 4.27
N THR A 33 6.44 -40.70 3.29
CA THR A 33 7.07 -41.31 2.11
C THR A 33 8.57 -41.08 2.14
N THR A 34 9.29 -42.08 2.67
CA THR A 34 10.69 -42.39 2.34
C THR A 34 10.61 -43.22 1.03
N ILE A 35 11.43 -43.13 -0.02
CA ILE A 35 12.87 -43.35 -0.26
C ILE A 35 13.03 -43.08 -1.79
N VAL A 36 14.13 -42.64 -2.42
CA VAL A 36 15.42 -43.34 -2.68
C VAL A 36 16.37 -42.29 -3.28
N THR A 37 17.56 -42.15 -2.72
CA THR A 37 18.68 -41.42 -3.34
C THR A 37 19.38 -42.34 -4.34
N THR A 38 19.32 -42.00 -5.63
CA THR A 38 20.11 -42.66 -6.67
C THR A 38 21.31 -41.79 -6.98
N VAL A 39 22.50 -42.25 -6.60
CA VAL A 39 23.78 -41.66 -6.96
C VAL A 39 24.11 -42.10 -8.38
N VAL A 40 24.14 -41.18 -9.34
CA VAL A 40 24.70 -41.41 -10.67
C VAL A 40 25.90 -40.49 -10.84
N THR A 41 27.08 -41.09 -10.75
CA THR A 41 28.36 -40.52 -11.18
C THR A 41 28.53 -40.78 -12.67
N THR A 42 28.64 -39.74 -13.51
CA THR A 42 29.27 -39.81 -14.83
C THR A 42 29.67 -38.40 -15.33
N THR A 43 30.98 -38.20 -15.37
CA THR A 43 31.81 -37.56 -16.42
C THR A 43 31.56 -36.12 -16.87
N ALA A 44 32.66 -35.35 -16.80
CA ALA A 44 32.84 -33.98 -17.25
C ALA A 44 32.59 -33.79 -18.76
N GLU A 45 31.87 -32.71 -19.08
CA GLU A 45 31.89 -32.09 -20.39
C GLU A 45 31.91 -30.57 -20.20
N THR A 46 33.07 -29.99 -20.52
CA THR A 46 33.33 -28.54 -20.54
C THR A 46 32.39 -27.87 -21.52
N THR A 47 31.41 -27.14 -21.00
CA THR A 47 30.63 -26.16 -21.78
C THR A 47 30.78 -24.81 -21.09
N ALA A 48 31.25 -23.83 -21.86
CA ALA A 48 31.62 -22.49 -21.42
C ALA A 48 30.49 -21.82 -20.62
N ALA A 49 30.84 -21.28 -19.45
CA ALA A 49 29.98 -20.42 -18.68
C ALA A 49 29.63 -19.16 -19.51
N PRO A 50 28.36 -18.74 -19.61
CA PRO A 50 28.08 -17.37 -19.99
C PRO A 50 28.57 -16.50 -18.83
N THR A 51 29.55 -15.65 -19.10
CA THR A 51 29.93 -14.57 -18.20
C THR A 51 28.72 -13.67 -18.01
N THR A 52 28.04 -13.82 -16.87
CA THR A 52 27.10 -12.83 -16.37
C THR A 52 27.92 -11.59 -16.04
N GLU A 53 27.99 -10.66 -16.99
CA GLU A 53 28.40 -9.30 -16.69
C GLU A 53 27.39 -8.75 -15.69
N ALA A 54 27.85 -8.50 -14.46
CA ALA A 54 27.10 -7.74 -13.49
C ALA A 54 26.88 -6.34 -14.07
N VAL A 55 25.71 -6.12 -14.64
CA VAL A 55 25.20 -4.78 -14.95
C VAL A 55 25.10 -4.08 -13.61
N THR A 56 26.16 -3.37 -13.26
CA THR A 56 26.16 -2.48 -12.11
C THR A 56 25.38 -1.28 -12.58
N GLU A 57 24.07 -1.27 -12.32
CA GLU A 57 23.27 -0.07 -12.51
C GLU A 57 23.96 1.09 -11.77
N PRO A 58 24.04 2.28 -12.37
CA PRO A 58 24.61 3.42 -11.69
C PRO A 58 23.77 3.68 -10.45
N THR A 59 24.29 3.33 -9.28
CA THR A 59 23.75 3.76 -7.99
C THR A 59 23.95 5.27 -7.93
N THR A 60 23.00 6.02 -8.47
CA THR A 60 22.79 7.40 -8.05
C THR A 60 22.52 7.31 -6.56
N VAL A 61 23.52 7.69 -5.76
CA VAL A 61 23.36 7.84 -4.31
C VAL A 61 22.30 8.93 -4.14
N SER A 62 21.05 8.52 -4.04
CA SER A 62 19.95 9.42 -3.76
C SER A 62 20.22 9.95 -2.36
N LYS A 63 20.42 11.27 -2.27
CA LYS A 63 20.76 11.90 -1.00
C LYS A 63 19.44 12.18 -0.29
N SER A 64 18.85 11.11 0.25
CA SER A 64 17.67 11.18 1.11
C SER A 64 17.78 12.32 2.11
N LEU A 65 16.78 13.20 2.07
CA LEU A 65 16.68 14.40 2.90
C LEU A 65 16.23 14.05 4.31
N LEU A 66 15.45 12.99 4.46
CA LEU A 66 14.87 12.55 5.73
C LEU A 66 15.74 11.50 6.40
N LYS A 67 15.61 11.36 7.71
CA LYS A 67 16.31 10.36 8.53
C LYS A 67 15.33 9.59 9.40
N ALA A 68 14.20 10.20 9.77
CA ALA A 68 13.14 9.58 10.54
C ALA A 68 11.76 10.19 10.20
N PRO A 69 10.66 9.48 10.50
CA PRO A 69 9.29 9.96 10.26
C PRO A 69 9.00 11.34 10.86
N GLU A 70 9.60 11.68 12.00
CA GLU A 70 9.38 12.96 12.68
C GLU A 70 9.90 14.16 11.89
N ASP A 71 10.84 13.96 10.96
CA ASP A 71 11.47 15.02 10.17
C ASP A 71 10.47 15.75 9.27
N ILE A 72 9.40 15.07 8.85
CA ILE A 72 8.39 15.67 7.98
C ILE A 72 7.41 16.58 8.76
N ALA A 73 7.44 16.54 10.10
CA ALA A 73 6.58 17.31 10.97
C ALA A 73 5.08 17.21 10.60
N LEU A 74 4.63 15.99 10.28
CA LEU A 74 3.23 15.68 9.96
C LEU A 74 2.32 16.13 11.10
N ARG A 75 1.28 16.89 10.77
CA ARG A 75 0.32 17.41 11.75
C ARG A 75 -1.08 17.44 11.18
N ASP A 76 -2.05 17.14 12.02
CA ASP A 76 -3.46 17.42 11.78
C ASP A 76 -3.70 18.93 11.89
N ILE A 77 -4.21 19.56 10.83
CA ILE A 77 -4.38 21.01 10.76
C ILE A 77 -5.74 21.50 11.24
N ASP A 78 -6.72 20.61 11.36
CA ASP A 78 -8.09 20.97 11.76
C ASP A 78 -8.59 20.22 13.00
N GLY A 79 -7.84 19.22 13.47
CA GLY A 79 -8.15 18.42 14.64
C GLY A 79 -9.20 17.32 14.39
N ASN A 80 -9.58 17.09 13.13
CA ASN A 80 -10.61 16.12 12.75
C ASN A 80 -10.03 14.79 12.27
N GLY A 81 -8.71 14.65 12.27
CA GLY A 81 -8.01 13.45 11.84
C GLY A 81 -8.08 13.16 10.34
N GLN A 82 -8.46 14.14 9.52
CA GLN A 82 -8.61 14.00 8.06
C GLN A 82 -7.64 14.89 7.29
N ASN A 83 -7.52 16.17 7.67
CA ASN A 83 -6.67 17.12 6.95
C ASN A 83 -5.33 17.23 7.64
N TYR A 84 -4.27 16.84 6.94
CA TYR A 84 -2.90 16.89 7.43
C TYR A 84 -2.02 17.77 6.56
N GLU A 85 -0.95 18.27 7.16
CA GLU A 85 0.13 18.96 6.46
C GLU A 85 1.48 18.40 6.94
N PHE A 86 2.41 18.22 6.02
CA PHE A 86 3.81 17.91 6.33
C PHE A 86 4.77 18.81 5.53
N THR A 87 6.03 18.84 5.92
CA THR A 87 7.08 19.62 5.26
C THR A 87 8.13 18.70 4.66
N TYR A 88 8.52 18.95 3.41
CA TYR A 88 9.61 18.26 2.73
C TYR A 88 10.39 19.26 1.86
N ASP A 89 11.72 19.24 1.94
CA ASP A 89 12.61 20.20 1.27
C ASP A 89 12.19 21.68 1.43
N GLY A 90 11.72 22.04 2.64
CA GLY A 90 11.26 23.39 2.97
C GLY A 90 9.92 23.80 2.35
N ARG A 91 9.17 22.87 1.72
CA ARG A 91 7.83 23.09 1.16
C ARG A 91 6.77 22.37 2.00
N SER A 92 5.59 22.96 2.11
CA SER A 92 4.42 22.30 2.69
C SER A 92 3.71 21.43 1.65
N PHE A 93 3.26 20.26 2.07
CA PHE A 93 2.42 19.35 1.30
C PHE A 93 1.14 19.06 2.09
N SER A 94 0.01 19.01 1.38
CA SER A 94 -1.27 18.62 1.96
C SER A 94 -1.49 17.12 1.81
N ALA A 95 -1.93 16.48 2.88
CA ALA A 95 -2.32 15.07 2.90
C ALA A 95 -3.73 14.95 3.45
N LEU A 96 -4.64 14.38 2.68
CA LEU A 96 -6.01 14.08 3.08
C LEU A 96 -6.10 12.58 3.38
N TYR A 97 -6.57 12.26 4.59
CA TYR A 97 -6.94 10.91 4.94
C TYR A 97 -8.44 10.70 4.74
N GLU A 98 -8.76 9.68 3.95
CA GLU A 98 -10.07 9.04 3.90
C GLU A 98 -9.90 7.58 4.38
N PRO A 99 -10.97 6.89 4.84
CA PRO A 99 -10.83 5.51 5.29
C PRO A 99 -10.10 4.63 4.27
N ASP A 100 -8.96 4.07 4.68
CA ASP A 100 -8.08 3.24 3.84
C ASP A 100 -7.50 3.92 2.59
N ASN A 101 -7.36 5.24 2.63
CA ASN A 101 -6.76 6.02 1.55
C ASN A 101 -6.03 7.28 2.07
N TRP A 102 -4.80 7.47 1.62
CA TRP A 102 -4.09 8.74 1.75
C TRP A 102 -3.97 9.42 0.39
N HIS A 103 -4.57 10.60 0.25
CA HIS A 103 -4.38 11.47 -0.91
C HIS A 103 -3.33 12.54 -0.60
N ILE A 104 -2.29 12.66 -1.43
CA ILE A 104 -1.20 13.63 -1.22
C ILE A 104 -1.10 14.54 -2.43
N THR A 105 -1.33 15.83 -2.21
CA THR A 105 -1.32 16.85 -3.26
C THR A 105 0.10 17.24 -3.65
N ASP A 106 0.33 17.38 -4.96
CA ASP A 106 1.60 17.68 -5.62
C ASP A 106 2.72 16.68 -5.28
N SER A 107 2.33 15.43 -5.02
CA SER A 107 3.21 14.33 -4.60
C SER A 107 4.29 13.97 -5.63
N TYR A 108 4.07 14.29 -6.91
CA TYR A 108 5.06 14.08 -7.99
C TYR A 108 6.38 14.84 -7.78
N LEU A 109 6.40 15.84 -6.88
CA LEU A 109 7.58 16.62 -6.52
C LEU A 109 8.52 15.89 -5.55
N ILE A 110 8.14 14.71 -5.06
CA ILE A 110 8.92 13.87 -4.14
C ILE A 110 9.21 12.55 -4.84
N ASP A 111 10.48 12.28 -5.19
CA ASP A 111 10.88 11.12 -6.00
C ASP A 111 11.97 10.24 -5.37
N ASP A 112 12.60 10.69 -4.29
CA ASP A 112 13.58 9.91 -3.54
C ASP A 112 12.90 8.75 -2.80
N GLU A 113 13.19 7.53 -3.24
CA GLU A 113 12.53 6.32 -2.73
C GLU A 113 12.70 6.11 -1.22
N ALA A 114 13.87 6.46 -0.66
CA ALA A 114 14.10 6.32 0.77
C ALA A 114 13.28 7.34 1.57
N ASP A 115 13.15 8.57 1.05
CA ASP A 115 12.29 9.59 1.65
C ASP A 115 10.79 9.23 1.52
N LEU A 116 10.37 8.66 0.39
CA LEU A 116 8.99 8.17 0.21
C LEU A 116 8.64 7.12 1.28
N VAL A 117 9.54 6.18 1.56
CA VAL A 117 9.35 5.19 2.64
C VAL A 117 9.20 5.88 4.00
N ILE A 118 10.05 6.85 4.32
CA ILE A 118 9.98 7.58 5.60
C ILE A 118 8.67 8.37 5.72
N ILE A 119 8.22 9.01 4.64
CA ILE A 119 6.94 9.71 4.61
C ILE A 119 5.80 8.70 4.85
N CYS A 120 5.80 7.57 4.15
CA CYS A 120 4.77 6.55 4.32
C CYS A 120 4.76 5.97 5.74
N GLN A 121 5.93 5.78 6.37
CA GLN A 121 6.03 5.39 7.78
C GLN A 121 5.34 6.39 8.71
N ALA A 122 5.52 7.69 8.47
CA ALA A 122 4.83 8.73 9.24
C ALA A 122 3.31 8.69 9.07
N LEU A 123 2.83 8.48 7.83
CA LEU A 123 1.40 8.42 7.51
C LEU A 123 0.72 7.22 8.20
N ILE A 124 1.27 6.02 8.06
CA ILE A 124 0.67 4.79 8.65
C ILE A 124 0.76 4.77 10.17
N ALA A 125 1.72 5.49 10.77
CA ALA A 125 1.80 5.64 12.21
C ALA A 125 0.61 6.44 12.79
N VAL A 126 -0.02 7.30 11.98
CA VAL A 126 -1.22 8.06 12.37
C VAL A 126 -2.49 7.32 11.95
N ASN A 127 -2.62 7.00 10.67
CA ASN A 127 -3.74 6.21 10.15
C ASN A 127 -3.22 5.08 9.23
N PRO A 128 -3.27 3.82 9.69
CA PRO A 128 -2.83 2.69 8.88
C PRO A 128 -3.82 2.42 7.74
N VAL A 129 -3.31 1.87 6.63
CA VAL A 129 -4.10 1.52 5.44
C VAL A 129 -4.16 0.00 5.34
N HIS A 130 -5.35 -0.57 5.19
CA HIS A 130 -5.49 -2.01 5.01
C HIS A 130 -4.87 -2.49 3.69
N SER A 131 -4.44 -3.76 3.66
CA SER A 131 -4.15 -4.45 2.41
C SER A 131 -5.41 -4.56 1.53
N ALA A 132 -5.25 -4.77 0.23
CA ALA A 132 -6.34 -4.87 -0.74
C ALA A 132 -7.39 -5.95 -0.39
N ASP A 133 -6.97 -7.01 0.29
CA ASP A 133 -7.84 -8.10 0.73
C ASP A 133 -8.51 -7.84 2.10
N MET A 134 -8.23 -6.69 2.73
CA MET A 134 -8.70 -6.28 4.05
C MET A 134 -8.32 -7.24 5.19
N THR A 135 -7.34 -8.13 4.98
CA THR A 135 -6.94 -9.11 6.01
C THR A 135 -5.76 -8.64 6.86
N GLY A 136 -5.03 -7.62 6.40
CA GLY A 136 -3.88 -7.06 7.08
C GLY A 136 -3.74 -5.56 6.84
N TRP A 137 -2.52 -5.06 7.09
CA TRP A 137 -2.14 -3.67 6.93
C TRP A 137 -1.00 -3.58 5.94
N ARG A 138 -1.01 -2.53 5.11
CA ARG A 138 0.09 -2.23 4.19
C ARG A 138 1.34 -1.82 4.96
N THR A 139 2.50 -2.16 4.39
CA THR A 139 3.78 -1.62 4.86
C THR A 139 4.06 -0.26 4.23
N ALA A 140 5.00 0.49 4.82
CA ALA A 140 5.42 1.75 4.25
C ALA A 140 6.12 1.55 2.89
N GLU A 141 6.81 0.43 2.73
CA GLU A 141 7.45 0.01 1.49
C GLU A 141 6.42 -0.24 0.38
N ASP A 142 5.28 -0.87 0.68
CA ASP A 142 4.21 -1.09 -0.30
C ASP A 142 3.60 0.23 -0.77
N MET A 143 3.37 1.17 0.16
CA MET A 143 2.85 2.51 -0.16
C MET A 143 3.86 3.36 -0.94
N ALA A 144 5.15 3.31 -0.57
CA ALA A 144 6.20 4.03 -1.28
C ALA A 144 6.43 3.48 -2.70
N TYR A 145 6.34 2.17 -2.88
CA TYR A 145 6.41 1.53 -4.21
C TYR A 145 5.27 2.00 -5.12
N GLU A 146 4.04 2.04 -4.61
CA GLU A 146 2.89 2.57 -5.33
C GLU A 146 3.06 4.04 -5.70
N TRP A 147 3.48 4.88 -4.75
CA TRP A 147 3.77 6.30 -5.01
C TRP A 147 4.82 6.46 -6.10
N LYS A 148 5.92 5.73 -6.03
CA LYS A 148 6.96 5.75 -7.07
C LYS A 148 6.39 5.39 -8.44
N ASN A 149 5.57 4.36 -8.53
CA ASN A 149 4.91 3.96 -9.78
C ASN A 149 3.91 5.01 -10.28
N HIS A 150 3.17 5.65 -9.37
CA HIS A 150 2.27 6.76 -9.68
C HIS A 150 3.04 7.94 -10.30
N ASN A 151 4.17 8.33 -9.69
CA ASN A 151 5.03 9.38 -10.22
C ASN A 151 5.60 9.01 -11.59
N GLN A 152 5.99 7.75 -11.81
CA GLN A 152 6.41 7.29 -13.13
C GLN A 152 5.29 7.44 -14.17
N ALA A 153 4.05 7.09 -13.83
CA ALA A 153 2.90 7.29 -14.72
C ALA A 153 2.70 8.78 -15.08
N TYR A 154 2.87 9.69 -14.12
CA TYR A 154 2.86 11.14 -14.37
C TYR A 154 3.91 11.58 -15.39
N TYR A 155 5.15 11.11 -15.24
CA TYR A 155 6.25 11.49 -16.14
C TYR A 155 6.12 10.89 -17.55
N LEU A 156 5.38 9.79 -17.70
CA LEU A 156 5.07 9.19 -19.00
C LEU A 156 3.95 9.92 -19.76
N LEU A 157 3.09 10.67 -19.06
CA LEU A 157 2.02 11.43 -19.69
C LEU A 157 2.59 12.67 -20.42
N PRO A 158 2.18 12.93 -21.67
CA PRO A 158 2.51 14.17 -22.36
C PRO A 158 2.03 15.40 -21.59
N ASP A 159 2.78 16.51 -21.62
CA ASP A 159 2.37 17.77 -20.96
C ASP A 159 1.01 18.29 -21.43
N SER A 160 0.61 17.94 -22.65
CA SER A 160 -0.68 18.31 -23.23
C SER A 160 -1.83 17.35 -22.87
N SER A 161 -1.57 16.32 -22.06
CA SER A 161 -2.60 15.36 -21.65
C SER A 161 -3.47 15.92 -20.55
N ASP A 162 -4.79 15.87 -20.74
CA ASP A 162 -5.77 16.27 -19.72
C ASP A 162 -5.67 15.41 -18.44
N TRP A 163 -5.12 14.19 -18.53
CA TRP A 163 -4.91 13.30 -17.39
C TRP A 163 -3.63 13.61 -16.59
N LYS A 164 -2.73 14.45 -17.11
CA LYS A 164 -1.49 14.77 -16.39
C LYS A 164 -1.76 15.58 -15.12
N SER A 165 -2.81 16.41 -15.11
CA SER A 165 -3.19 17.15 -13.90
C SER A 165 -3.73 16.25 -12.79
N SER A 166 -4.36 15.12 -13.11
CA SER A 166 -4.86 14.18 -12.10
C SER A 166 -3.80 13.17 -11.65
N ALA A 167 -2.70 13.00 -12.40
CA ALA A 167 -1.58 12.15 -12.03
C ALA A 167 -0.51 12.86 -11.17
N LYS A 168 -0.70 14.16 -10.87
CA LYS A 168 0.26 14.93 -10.06
C LYS A 168 0.09 14.66 -8.55
N ASP A 169 -1.04 14.07 -8.17
CA ASP A 169 -1.45 13.81 -6.79
C ASP A 169 -1.60 12.30 -6.62
N VAL A 170 -0.93 11.71 -5.63
CA VAL A 170 -1.01 10.26 -5.40
C VAL A 170 -2.20 9.95 -4.52
N ASP A 171 -2.92 8.89 -4.88
CA ASP A 171 -3.95 8.24 -4.07
C ASP A 171 -3.36 6.92 -3.59
N LEU A 172 -3.15 6.76 -2.29
CA LEU A 172 -2.64 5.53 -1.67
C LEU A 172 -3.82 4.69 -1.16
N ASP A 173 -4.67 4.25 -2.09
CA ASP A 173 -5.86 3.44 -1.80
C ASP A 173 -5.44 1.97 -1.58
N SER A 174 -5.99 1.34 -0.54
CA SER A 174 -5.91 -0.12 -0.36
C SER A 174 -6.16 -0.92 -1.65
N LYS A 175 -7.07 -0.47 -2.54
CA LYS A 175 -7.43 -1.16 -3.80
C LYS A 175 -6.34 -1.11 -4.86
N ASP A 176 -5.39 -0.19 -4.73
CA ASP A 176 -4.31 0.02 -5.69
C ASP A 176 -3.02 -0.73 -5.30
N GLU A 177 -3.04 -1.43 -4.16
CA GLU A 177 -1.91 -2.23 -3.70
C GLU A 177 -1.43 -3.22 -4.77
N GLY A 178 -0.13 -3.16 -5.07
CA GLY A 178 0.53 -4.06 -6.02
C GLY A 178 0.32 -3.71 -7.49
N LYS A 179 -0.44 -2.66 -7.83
CA LYS A 179 -0.56 -2.19 -9.21
C LYS A 179 0.78 -1.69 -9.75
N SER A 180 1.05 -2.01 -11.01
CA SER A 180 2.21 -1.47 -11.72
C SER A 180 1.97 -0.04 -12.19
N ALA A 181 3.03 0.69 -12.56
CA ALA A 181 2.90 2.00 -13.20
C ALA A 181 2.03 1.94 -14.48
N TYR A 182 2.07 0.83 -15.22
CA TYR A 182 1.22 0.63 -16.39
C TYR A 182 -0.26 0.49 -16.00
N ASP A 183 -0.59 -0.25 -14.94
CA ASP A 183 -1.97 -0.42 -14.49
C ASP A 183 -2.54 0.94 -14.03
N LEU A 184 -1.78 1.67 -13.20
CA LEU A 184 -2.14 3.01 -12.74
C LEU A 184 -2.33 3.99 -13.91
N PHE A 185 -1.43 3.96 -14.89
CA PHE A 185 -1.57 4.74 -16.12
C PHE A 185 -2.83 4.36 -16.91
N MET A 186 -3.10 3.07 -17.08
CA MET A 186 -4.25 2.58 -17.83
C MET A 186 -5.58 2.95 -17.15
N ASP A 187 -5.61 3.01 -15.82
CA ASP A 187 -6.78 3.45 -15.06
C ASP A 187 -7.08 4.94 -15.34
N LYS A 188 -6.06 5.81 -15.28
CA LYS A 188 -6.24 7.25 -15.53
C LYS A 188 -6.72 7.59 -16.95
N ILE A 189 -6.31 6.84 -17.97
CA ILE A 189 -6.75 7.11 -19.36
C ILE A 189 -8.12 6.50 -19.71
N ARG A 190 -8.69 5.67 -18.83
CA ARG A 190 -10.01 5.02 -19.02
C ARG A 190 -11.14 5.71 -18.26
N GLU A 191 -10.81 6.54 -17.28
CA GLU A 191 -11.72 7.45 -16.57
C GLU A 191 -12.15 8.64 -17.45
#